data_AF-A0A7J4K0Z5-F1
#
_entry.id   AF-A0A7J4K0Z5-F1
#
_cell.length_a   1.000
_cell.length_b   1.000
_cell.length_c   1.000
_cell.angle_alpha   90.00
_cell.angle_beta   90.00
_cell.angle_gamma   90.00
#
_symmetry.space_group_name_H-M   'P 1'
#
loop_
_entity.id
_entity.type
_entity.pdbx_description
1 polymer ?
#
loop_
_entity_poly.entity_id
_entity_poly.type
_entity_poly.pdbx_seq_one_letter_code
_entity_poly.pdbx_strand_id
1 'polypeptide(L)' 'SPKTIFERIGTDESRPLLNVEDRESVAQRIIKRRIPIYAKIADIIVHTDAKSAEDVAKQIVNEVLRG' A
#
# COMPACT_ATOMS: atom_id res chain seq x y z
N SER A 1 6.45 0.03 2.81
CA SER A 1 7.69 -0.11 2.03
C SER A 1 7.40 -0.87 0.73
N PRO A 2 8.17 -0.68 -0.36
CA PRO A 2 8.04 -1.50 -1.57
C PRO A 2 8.14 -3.00 -1.27
N LYS A 3 9.06 -3.39 -0.39
CA LYS A 3 9.25 -4.78 0.07
C LYS A 3 7.96 -5.38 0.67
N THR A 4 7.32 -4.69 1.60
CA THR A 4 6.07 -5.15 2.23
C THR A 4 4.92 -5.27 1.23
N ILE A 5 4.90 -4.44 0.19
CA ILE A 5 3.92 -4.54 -0.88
C ILE A 5 4.15 -5.83 -1.69
N PHE A 6 5.40 -6.16 -2.01
CA PHE A 6 5.73 -7.42 -2.70
C PHE A 6 5.38 -8.66 -1.88
N GLU A 7 5.70 -8.66 -0.58
CA GLU A 7 5.34 -9.74 0.33
C GLU A 7 3.82 -9.98 0.37
N ARG A 8 3.02 -8.91 0.41
CA ARG A 8 1.55 -8.99 0.43
C ARG A 8 0.93 -9.37 -0.92
N ILE A 9 1.55 -8.95 -2.02
CA ILE A 9 1.10 -9.27 -3.38
C ILE A 9 1.41 -10.73 -3.71
N GLY A 10 2.52 -11.28 -3.23
CA GLY A 10 2.94 -12.65 -3.48
C GLY A 10 2.92 -13.03 -4.97
N THR A 11 2.58 -14.29 -5.25
CA THR A 11 2.43 -14.86 -6.60
C THR A 11 0.99 -14.76 -7.13
N ASP A 12 0.22 -13.77 -6.66
CA ASP A 12 -1.19 -13.61 -7.04
C ASP A 12 -1.36 -13.22 -8.52
N GLU A 13 -1.78 -14.18 -9.34
CA GLU A 13 -1.99 -14.01 -10.79
C GLU A 13 -3.31 -13.30 -11.14
N SER A 14 -4.20 -13.10 -10.16
CA SER A 14 -5.51 -12.44 -10.37
C SER A 14 -5.41 -10.94 -10.66
N ARG A 15 -4.19 -10.38 -10.68
CA ARG A 15 -3.88 -8.96 -10.85
C ARG A 15 -3.41 -8.70 -12.29
N PRO A 16 -4.27 -8.30 -13.24
CA PRO A 16 -3.90 -8.22 -14.66
C PRO A 16 -2.74 -7.28 -14.94
N LEU A 17 -2.65 -6.15 -14.21
CA LEU A 17 -1.55 -5.19 -14.35
C LEU A 17 -0.20 -5.72 -13.84
N LEU A 18 -0.21 -6.79 -13.04
CA LEU A 18 0.98 -7.38 -12.44
C LEU A 18 1.23 -8.82 -12.95
N ASN A 19 0.36 -9.35 -13.81
CA ASN A 19 0.54 -10.66 -14.45
C ASN A 19 1.37 -10.50 -15.73
N VAL A 20 2.62 -10.10 -15.54
CA VAL A 20 3.61 -9.82 -16.59
C VAL A 20 4.97 -10.34 -16.14
N GLU A 21 5.88 -10.55 -17.08
CA GLU A 21 7.22 -11.10 -16.82
C GLU A 21 8.00 -10.29 -15.78
N ASP A 22 8.07 -8.97 -15.93
CA ASP A 22 8.75 -8.07 -14.97
C ASP A 22 7.76 -7.44 -13.97
N ARG A 23 7.14 -8.30 -13.16
CA ARG A 23 6.14 -7.89 -12.16
C ARG A 23 6.68 -6.88 -11.14
N GLU A 24 7.95 -7.02 -10.73
CA GLU A 24 8.57 -6.16 -9.72
C GLU A 24 8.69 -4.71 -10.23
N SER A 25 9.27 -4.53 -11.41
CA SER A 25 9.42 -3.21 -12.04
C SER A 25 8.07 -2.54 -12.26
N VAL A 26 7.04 -3.29 -12.71
CA VAL A 26 5.70 -2.74 -12.92
C VAL A 26 5.07 -2.26 -11.61
N ALA A 27 5.15 -3.05 -10.55
CA ALA A 27 4.66 -2.64 -9.23
C ALA A 27 5.42 -1.41 -8.69
N GLN A 28 6.75 -1.39 -8.78
CA GLN A 28 7.56 -0.23 -8.36
C GLN A 28 7.15 1.04 -9.12
N ARG A 29 6.95 0.95 -10.44
CA ARG A 29 6.49 2.07 -11.29
C ARG A 29 5.10 2.57 -10.87
N ILE A 30 4.16 1.65 -10.61
CA ILE A 30 2.82 2.00 -10.14
C ILE A 30 2.89 2.74 -8.80
N ILE A 31 3.63 2.18 -7.83
CA ILE A 31 3.78 2.76 -6.49
C ILE A 31 4.40 4.16 -6.58
N LYS A 32 5.52 4.31 -7.31
CA LYS A 32 6.23 5.59 -7.47
C LYS A 32 5.33 6.67 -8.07
N ARG A 33 4.49 6.32 -9.04
CA ARG A 33 3.56 7.27 -9.67
C ARG A 33 2.36 7.62 -8.78
N ARG A 34 1.87 6.68 -7.99
CA ARG A 34 0.62 6.85 -7.22
C ARG A 34 0.82 7.42 -5.82
N ILE A 35 1.94 7.14 -5.15
CA ILE A 35 2.22 7.66 -3.79
C ILE A 35 2.01 9.18 -3.68
N PRO A 36 2.55 10.02 -4.59
CA PRO A 36 2.36 11.47 -4.48
C PRO A 36 0.89 11.89 -4.61
N ILE A 37 0.11 11.15 -5.42
CA ILE A 37 -1.32 11.43 -5.62
C ILE A 37 -2.09 11.09 -4.34
N TYR A 38 -1.87 9.89 -3.79
CA TYR A 38 -2.49 9.46 -2.53
C TYR A 38 -2.13 10.39 -1.37
N ALA A 39 -0.87 10.79 -1.25
CA ALA A 39 -0.41 11.68 -0.19
C ALA A 39 -0.99 13.09 -0.30
N LYS A 40 -1.22 13.59 -1.52
CA LYS A 40 -1.76 14.94 -1.74
C LYS A 40 -3.23 15.08 -1.32
N ILE A 41 -4.02 14.02 -1.47
CA ILE A 41 -5.47 14.07 -1.27
C ILE A 41 -5.90 13.49 0.09
N ALA A 42 -5.00 12.82 0.80
CA ALA A 42 -5.32 12.14 2.05
C ALA A 42 -5.35 13.14 3.20
N ASP A 43 -6.45 13.17 3.94
CA ASP A 43 -6.54 13.87 5.23
C ASP A 43 -5.67 13.18 6.30
N ILE A 44 -5.56 11.84 6.21
CA ILE A 44 -4.84 11.00 7.16
C ILE A 44 -3.97 9.99 6.39
N ILE A 45 -2.70 9.87 6.78
CA ILE A 45 -1.75 8.91 6.22
C ILE A 45 -1.30 7.93 7.31
N VAL A 46 -1.52 6.62 7.08
CA VAL A 46 -1.15 5.56 8.04
C VAL A 46 -0.09 4.64 7.44
N HIS A 47 1.05 4.51 8.12
CA HIS A 47 2.08 3.54 7.77
C HIS A 47 1.67 2.13 8.22
N THR A 48 1.62 1.18 7.28
CA THR A 48 1.14 -0.21 7.52
C THR A 48 2.24 -1.26 7.54
N ASP A 49 3.51 -0.85 7.50
CA ASP A 49 4.65 -1.76 7.55
C ASP A 49 4.73 -2.45 8.91
N ALA A 50 4.95 -3.78 8.90
CA ALA A 50 5.03 -4.63 10.09
C ALA A 50 3.80 -4.57 11.03
N LYS A 51 2.63 -4.15 10.54
CA LYS A 51 1.38 -4.09 11.31
C LYS A 51 0.37 -5.11 10.83
N SER A 52 -0.41 -5.65 11.77
CA SER A 52 -1.60 -6.44 11.45
C SER A 52 -2.72 -5.54 10.93
N ALA A 53 -3.74 -6.14 10.30
CA ALA A 53 -4.92 -5.41 9.87
C ALA A 53 -5.66 -4.77 11.06
N GLU A 54 -5.69 -5.44 12.22
CA GLU A 54 -6.33 -4.94 13.44
C GLU A 54 -5.60 -3.70 13.98
N ASP A 55 -4.26 -3.71 14.00
CA ASP A 55 -3.47 -2.55 14.45
C ASP A 55 -3.68 -1.35 13.54
N VAL A 56 -3.71 -1.57 12.22
CA VAL A 56 -3.99 -0.52 11.25
C VAL A 56 -5.39 0.05 11.44
N ALA A 57 -6.40 -0.81 11.65
CA ALA A 57 -7.77 -0.37 11.88
C ALA A 57 -7.89 0.48 13.16
N LYS A 58 -7.29 0.03 14.27
CA LYS A 58 -7.24 0.79 15.54
C LYS A 58 -6.57 2.15 15.34
N GLN A 59 -5.46 2.20 14.60
CA GLN A 59 -4.78 3.45 14.32
C GLN A 59 -5.66 4.41 13.51
N ILE A 60 -6.36 3.94 12.48
CA ILE A 60 -7.27 4.78 11.69
C ILE A 60 -8.35 5.39 12.58
N VAL A 61 -9.00 4.59 13.44
CA VAL A 61 -10.01 5.09 14.39
C VAL A 61 -9.43 6.17 15.29
N ASN A 62 -8.22 5.95 15.83
CA ASN A 62 -7.57 6.92 16.70
C ASN A 62 -7.24 8.24 15.99
N GLU A 63 -6.77 8.20 14.74
CA GLU A 63 -6.48 9.43 13.98
C GLU A 63 -7.77 10.19 13.64
N VAL A 64 -8.85 9.49 13.31
CA VAL A 64 -10.16 10.12 13.02
C VAL A 64 -10.77 10.76 14.26
N LEU A 65 -10.63 10.17 15.44
CA LEU A 65 -11.17 10.73 16.70
C LEU A 65 -10.34 11.87 17.29
N ARG A 66 -9.10 12.08 16.79
CA ARG A 66 -8.23 13.20 17.20
C ARG A 66 -8.47 14.47 16.40
N GLY A 67 -9.06 14.37 15.21
CA GLY A 67 -9.47 15.50 14.37
C GLY A 67 -10.83 16.04 14.75
#